data_AF-G2LIX8-F1
#
_entry.id   AF-G2LIX8-F1
#
_cell.length_a   1.000
_cell.length_b   1.000
_cell.length_c   1.000
_cell.angle_alpha   90.00
_cell.angle_beta   90.00
_cell.angle_gamma   90.00
#
_symmetry.space_group_name_H-M   'P 1'
#
loop_
_entity.id
_entity.type
_entity.pdbx_description
1 polymer ?
#
loop_
_entity_poly.entity_id
_entity_poly.type
_entity_poly.pdbx_seq_one_letter_code
_entity_poly.pdbx_strand_id
1 'polypeptide(L)'
;MTRSVIAKRLSRRHRYVKGNGQRPTGGRRPPLARALAQLRRIKQRFARYIGKTYGHLAADCATCPTPCCADAQFVNVHIVRLEAKAMLATLQHSPKYGPAKVREVLARAAHAVARYGLTETGDTFGQTYACPLFEPGVGCLVHWKAKPAACIQHGCYERWEDLPETGTQRRVERQVAALDAAVHDAPSTWLPIPLWLLRAADEADESLDFRDEAEPPPRVQTAREGFSSPD
;
A
#
# COMPACT_ATOMS: atom_id res chain seq x y z
N MET A 1 31.37 -0.79 -24.40
CA MET A 1 31.40 0.49 -23.64
C MET A 1 30.05 1.19 -23.80
N THR A 2 29.06 0.93 -22.93
CA THR A 2 27.73 1.57 -23.02
C THR A 2 27.00 1.47 -21.66
N ARG A 3 27.46 2.25 -20.68
CA ARG A 3 26.78 2.48 -19.40
C ARG A 3 26.99 3.94 -18.97
N SER A 4 26.37 4.89 -19.65
CA SER A 4 26.52 6.31 -19.24
C SER A 4 25.39 7.28 -19.61
N VAL A 5 24.27 6.84 -20.20
CA VAL A 5 23.21 7.77 -20.63
C VAL A 5 21.93 7.70 -19.78
N ILE A 6 21.72 6.63 -19.02
CA ILE A 6 20.49 6.40 -18.24
C ILE A 6 20.43 7.30 -16.97
N ALA A 7 21.57 7.69 -16.39
CA ALA A 7 21.59 8.44 -15.13
C ALA A 7 21.41 9.97 -15.27
N LYS A 8 21.60 10.56 -16.46
CA LYS A 8 21.73 12.03 -16.61
C LYS A 8 20.45 12.79 -16.99
N ARG A 9 19.33 12.11 -17.28
CA ARG A 9 18.06 12.79 -17.61
C ARG A 9 16.99 12.75 -16.51
N LEU A 10 17.17 11.99 -15.44
CA LEU A 10 16.22 11.92 -14.31
C LEU A 10 16.54 12.89 -13.15
N SER A 11 17.73 13.50 -13.11
CA SER A 11 18.14 14.36 -11.99
C SER A 11 17.83 15.87 -12.13
N ARG A 12 17.19 16.30 -13.22
CA ARG A 12 16.82 17.71 -13.44
C ARG A 12 15.32 17.86 -13.68
N ARG A 13 14.56 17.99 -12.57
CA ARG A 13 13.26 18.70 -12.41
C ARG A 13 12.39 18.00 -11.36
N HIS A 14 12.82 18.01 -10.11
CA HIS A 14 11.88 17.86 -8.98
C HIS A 14 11.93 19.11 -8.11
N ARG A 15 11.41 20.20 -8.69
CA ARG A 15 10.78 21.25 -7.89
C ARG A 15 9.44 20.65 -7.48
N TYR A 16 9.41 19.99 -6.32
CA TYR A 16 8.17 19.56 -5.68
C TYR A 16 7.28 20.81 -5.58
N VAL A 17 6.25 20.88 -6.41
CA VAL A 17 5.29 21.98 -6.35
C VAL A 17 4.64 21.83 -4.99
N LYS A 18 4.95 22.76 -4.07
CA LYS A 18 4.13 23.03 -2.88
C LYS A 18 2.70 23.16 -3.39
N GLY A 19 1.93 22.08 -3.26
CA GLY A 19 0.53 22.08 -3.62
C GLY A 19 -0.13 23.21 -2.84
N ASN A 20 -0.83 24.10 -3.54
CA ASN A 20 -1.64 25.14 -2.92
C ASN A 20 -2.43 24.51 -1.78
N GLY A 21 -2.06 24.91 -0.56
CA GLY A 21 -2.67 24.45 0.67
C GLY A 21 -4.12 24.92 0.74
N GLN A 22 -5.02 24.19 0.09
CA GLN A 22 -6.40 24.16 0.55
C GLN A 22 -6.38 23.39 1.88
N ARG A 23 -6.34 24.14 2.97
CA ARG A 23 -6.67 23.63 4.30
C ARG A 23 -8.01 22.90 4.20
N PRO A 24 -8.14 21.67 4.72
CA PRO A 24 -9.44 21.02 4.81
C PRO A 24 -10.37 21.91 5.62
N THR A 25 -11.42 22.40 4.98
CA THR A 25 -12.49 23.19 5.62
C THR A 25 -13.24 22.29 6.60
N GLY A 26 -12.94 22.36 7.90
CA GLY A 26 -13.82 22.02 9.04
C GLY A 26 -14.60 20.69 9.01
N GLY A 27 -14.29 19.75 8.12
CA GLY A 27 -15.04 18.53 7.91
C GLY A 27 -14.59 17.44 8.88
N ARG A 28 -15.55 16.73 9.47
CA ARG A 28 -15.27 15.56 10.33
C ARG A 28 -14.36 14.58 9.58
N ARG A 29 -13.23 14.20 10.21
CA ARG A 29 -12.30 13.18 9.71
C ARG A 29 -13.07 11.94 9.25
N PRO A 30 -12.90 11.47 8.00
CA PRO A 30 -13.60 10.29 7.52
C PRO A 30 -13.12 9.05 8.31
N PRO A 31 -14.03 8.14 8.70
CA PRO A 31 -13.64 6.86 9.28
C PRO A 31 -12.74 6.07 8.32
N LEU A 32 -11.74 5.37 8.86
CA LEU A 32 -10.77 4.59 8.08
C LEU A 32 -11.45 3.65 7.07
N ALA A 33 -12.48 2.92 7.49
CA ALA A 33 -13.23 2.01 6.61
C ALA A 33 -13.84 2.73 5.40
N ARG A 34 -14.42 3.93 5.60
CA ARG A 34 -14.98 4.75 4.51
C ARG A 34 -13.88 5.23 3.57
N ALA A 35 -12.73 5.62 4.11
CA ALA A 35 -11.59 6.04 3.31
C ALA A 35 -10.97 4.90 2.50
N LEU A 36 -10.81 3.71 3.08
CA LEU A 36 -10.35 2.52 2.35
C LEU A 36 -11.31 2.16 1.20
N ALA A 37 -12.62 2.25 1.43
CA ALA A 37 -13.62 2.07 0.38
C ALA A 37 -13.53 3.15 -0.72
N GLN A 38 -13.24 4.40 -0.36
CA GLN A 38 -13.03 5.49 -1.31
C GLN A 38 -11.74 5.30 -2.12
N LEU A 39 -10.63 4.95 -1.46
CA LEU A 39 -9.35 4.63 -2.10
C LEU A 39 -9.53 3.51 -3.14
N ARG A 40 -10.21 2.42 -2.76
CA ARG A 40 -10.52 1.31 -3.67
C ARG A 40 -11.28 1.81 -4.90
N ARG A 41 -12.30 2.66 -4.74
CA ARG A 41 -13.07 3.22 -5.87
C ARG A 41 -12.21 4.07 -6.79
N ILE A 42 -11.34 4.91 -6.24
CA ILE A 42 -10.39 5.74 -7.00
C ILE A 42 -9.49 4.82 -7.86
N LYS A 43 -8.85 3.83 -7.23
CA LYS A 43 -7.93 2.90 -7.91
C LYS A 43 -8.62 2.02 -8.94
N GLN A 44 -9.81 1.51 -8.64
CA GLN A 44 -10.58 0.68 -9.59
C GLN A 44 -11.03 1.46 -10.82
N ARG A 45 -11.41 2.74 -10.66
CA ARG A 45 -11.73 3.60 -11.80
C ARG A 45 -10.48 3.82 -12.66
N PHE A 46 -9.33 4.06 -12.04
CA PHE A 46 -8.07 4.21 -12.74
C PHE A 46 -7.65 2.93 -13.47
N ALA A 47 -7.71 1.77 -12.80
CA ALA A 47 -7.40 0.48 -13.41
C ALA A 47 -8.33 0.16 -14.59
N ARG A 48 -9.62 0.48 -14.50
CA ARG A 48 -10.56 0.34 -15.63
C ARG A 48 -10.20 1.24 -16.81
N TYR A 49 -9.83 2.48 -16.54
CA TYR A 49 -9.35 3.40 -17.57
C TYR A 49 -8.09 2.86 -18.25
N ILE A 50 -7.08 2.47 -17.48
CA ILE A 50 -5.83 1.92 -18.02
C ILE A 50 -6.09 0.64 -18.82
N GLY A 51 -6.85 -0.30 -18.28
CA GLY A 51 -7.20 -1.55 -18.98
C GLY A 51 -7.95 -1.30 -20.29
N LYS A 52 -8.92 -0.37 -20.31
CA LYS A 52 -9.67 -0.05 -21.53
C LYS A 52 -8.84 0.66 -22.58
N THR A 53 -8.00 1.62 -22.18
CA THR A 53 -7.29 2.51 -23.11
C THR A 53 -5.93 1.94 -23.54
N TYR A 54 -5.23 1.23 -22.67
CA TYR A 54 -3.85 0.78 -22.90
C TYR A 54 -3.66 -0.73 -22.71
N GLY A 55 -4.63 -1.44 -22.11
CA GLY A 55 -4.47 -2.86 -21.77
C GLY A 55 -4.19 -3.77 -22.97
N HIS A 56 -4.64 -3.39 -24.17
CA HIS A 56 -4.36 -4.13 -25.41
C HIS A 56 -2.91 -3.98 -25.92
N LEU A 57 -2.14 -3.03 -25.37
CA LEU A 57 -0.73 -2.80 -25.69
C LEU A 57 0.21 -3.42 -24.64
N ALA A 58 -0.33 -3.88 -23.51
CA ALA A 58 0.46 -4.52 -22.45
C ALA A 58 0.44 -6.05 -22.62
N ALA A 59 1.59 -6.68 -22.40
CA ALA A 59 1.68 -8.13 -22.27
C ALA A 59 0.93 -8.60 -21.01
N ASP A 60 0.39 -9.82 -21.05
CA ASP A 60 -0.21 -10.46 -19.89
C ASP A 60 0.88 -10.74 -18.84
N CYS A 61 0.62 -10.34 -17.59
CA CYS A 61 1.53 -10.59 -16.46
C CYS A 61 1.77 -12.09 -16.22
N ALA A 62 0.83 -12.96 -16.59
CA ALA A 62 0.97 -14.41 -16.43
C ALA A 62 2.00 -15.03 -17.42
N THR A 63 2.19 -14.41 -18.57
CA THR A 63 3.09 -14.91 -19.64
C THR A 63 4.28 -13.98 -19.89
N CYS A 64 4.37 -12.86 -19.16
CA CYS A 64 5.43 -11.89 -19.35
C CYS A 64 6.80 -12.46 -18.95
N PRO A 65 7.79 -12.49 -19.87
CA PRO A 65 9.11 -13.05 -19.60
C PRO A 65 9.98 -12.18 -18.68
N THR A 66 9.60 -10.91 -18.50
CA THR A 66 10.30 -9.94 -17.63
C THR A 66 9.33 -9.44 -16.57
N PRO A 67 9.12 -10.17 -15.46
CA PRO A 67 8.23 -9.68 -14.43
C PRO A 67 8.84 -8.41 -13.85
N CYS A 68 8.27 -7.25 -14.17
CA CYS A 68 8.74 -5.95 -13.68
C CYS A 68 8.76 -5.83 -12.15
N CYS A 69 8.12 -6.78 -11.47
CA CYS A 69 8.06 -6.91 -10.02
C CYS A 69 9.05 -7.93 -9.44
N ALA A 70 9.70 -8.75 -10.29
CA ALA A 70 10.71 -9.71 -9.90
C ALA A 70 12.11 -9.07 -9.89
N ASP A 71 12.98 -9.63 -9.05
CA ASP A 71 14.38 -9.23 -8.89
C ASP A 71 14.60 -7.77 -8.48
N ALA A 72 15.86 -7.36 -8.39
CA ALA A 72 16.28 -5.98 -8.12
C ALA A 72 16.10 -5.07 -9.35
N GLN A 73 15.02 -5.25 -10.11
CA GLN A 73 14.67 -4.41 -11.27
C GLN A 73 13.37 -3.63 -11.07
N PHE A 74 12.59 -3.98 -10.05
CA PHE A 74 11.40 -3.21 -9.70
C PHE A 74 11.80 -1.81 -9.24
N VAL A 75 11.32 -0.82 -10.00
CA VAL A 75 11.48 0.61 -9.70
C VAL A 75 10.85 0.87 -8.34
N ASN A 76 11.58 1.56 -7.47
CA ASN A 76 11.05 1.89 -6.15
C ASN A 76 9.76 2.71 -6.26
N VAL A 77 8.65 2.06 -5.92
CA VAL A 77 7.34 2.69 -5.86
C VAL A 77 7.12 3.18 -4.45
N HIS A 78 7.01 4.50 -4.32
CA HIS A 78 6.57 5.14 -3.08
C HIS A 78 5.05 5.17 -3.03
N ILE A 79 4.50 4.89 -1.85
CA ILE A 79 3.07 4.91 -1.56
C ILE A 79 2.81 5.79 -0.34
N VAL A 80 1.54 6.12 -0.08
CA VAL A 80 1.13 6.79 1.17
C VAL A 80 0.67 5.78 2.23
N ARG A 81 0.56 6.23 3.48
CA ARG A 81 0.11 5.42 4.63
C ARG A 81 -1.20 4.67 4.35
N LEU A 82 -2.21 5.36 3.81
CA LEU A 82 -3.52 4.77 3.53
C LEU A 82 -3.46 3.62 2.50
N GLU A 83 -2.55 3.69 1.52
CA GLU A 83 -2.33 2.59 0.58
C GLU A 83 -1.72 1.37 1.28
N ALA A 84 -0.76 1.59 2.18
CA ALA A 84 -0.15 0.52 2.97
C ALA A 84 -1.20 -0.20 3.83
N LYS A 85 -2.05 0.57 4.53
CA LYS A 85 -3.18 0.01 5.30
C LYS A 85 -4.14 -0.77 4.41
N ALA A 86 -4.42 -0.29 3.20
CA ALA A 86 -5.27 -1.01 2.25
C ALA A 86 -4.64 -2.33 1.76
N MET A 87 -3.32 -2.37 1.56
CA MET A 87 -2.59 -3.58 1.20
C MET A 87 -2.63 -4.61 2.32
N LEU A 88 -2.31 -4.20 3.55
CA LEU A 88 -2.32 -5.09 4.71
C LEU A 88 -3.72 -5.65 4.96
N ALA A 89 -4.74 -4.79 4.96
CA ALA A 89 -6.14 -5.21 5.07
C ALA A 89 -6.57 -6.14 3.93
N THR A 90 -6.01 -5.95 2.72
CA THR A 90 -6.28 -6.86 1.58
C THR A 90 -5.72 -8.24 1.83
N LEU A 91 -4.50 -8.34 2.38
CA LEU A 91 -3.85 -9.61 2.68
C LEU A 91 -4.54 -10.32 3.84
N GLN A 92 -4.81 -9.62 4.94
CA GLN A 92 -5.43 -10.17 6.15
C GLN A 92 -6.85 -10.70 5.92
N HIS A 93 -7.67 -9.98 5.14
CA HIS A 93 -9.06 -10.36 4.87
C HIS A 93 -9.23 -11.15 3.56
N SER A 94 -8.14 -11.62 2.96
CA SER A 94 -8.23 -12.44 1.76
C SER A 94 -8.63 -13.87 2.14
N PRO A 95 -9.71 -14.44 1.58
CA PRO A 95 -10.02 -15.86 1.81
C PRO A 95 -8.93 -16.78 1.22
N LYS A 96 -8.13 -16.29 0.28
CA LYS A 96 -7.02 -17.03 -0.34
C LYS A 96 -5.75 -17.01 0.52
N TYR A 97 -5.56 -15.97 1.34
CA TYR A 97 -4.30 -15.75 2.05
C TYR A 97 -4.55 -15.73 3.55
N GLY A 98 -4.01 -16.72 4.26
CA GLY A 98 -4.06 -16.75 5.72
C GLY A 98 -2.98 -15.90 6.39
N PRO A 99 -2.95 -15.87 7.74
CA PRO A 99 -1.96 -15.13 8.52
C PRO A 99 -0.49 -15.48 8.18
N ALA A 100 -0.23 -16.72 7.80
CA ALA A 100 1.11 -17.16 7.38
C ALA A 100 1.63 -16.37 6.16
N LYS A 101 0.77 -16.10 5.18
CA LYS A 101 1.16 -15.34 3.98
C LYS A 101 1.38 -13.86 4.31
N VAL A 102 0.62 -13.30 5.25
CA VAL A 102 0.88 -11.94 5.76
C VAL A 102 2.27 -11.85 6.38
N ARG A 103 2.62 -12.79 7.28
CA ARG A 103 3.95 -12.86 7.90
C ARG A 103 5.07 -13.00 6.86
N GLU A 104 4.86 -13.83 5.85
CA GLU A 104 5.81 -14.01 4.76
C GLU A 104 6.04 -12.71 3.97
N VAL A 105 4.98 -11.99 3.62
CA VAL A 105 5.09 -10.68 2.94
C VAL A 105 5.84 -9.67 3.80
N LEU A 106 5.54 -9.62 5.11
CA LEU A 106 6.24 -8.73 6.05
C LEU A 106 7.71 -9.11 6.20
N ALA A 107 8.04 -10.41 6.24
CA ALA A 107 9.42 -10.88 6.26
C ALA A 107 10.18 -10.47 4.99
N ARG A 108 9.56 -10.57 3.80
CA ARG A 108 10.13 -10.08 2.53
C ARG A 108 10.34 -8.56 2.58
N ALA A 109 9.40 -7.81 3.15
CA ALA A 109 9.53 -6.36 3.33
C ALA A 109 10.69 -6.01 4.26
N ALA A 110 10.80 -6.65 5.42
CA ALA A 110 11.91 -6.48 6.36
C ALA A 110 13.27 -6.79 5.72
N HIS A 111 13.35 -7.90 4.99
CA HIS A 111 14.56 -8.26 4.26
C HIS A 111 14.93 -7.21 3.20
N ALA A 112 13.96 -6.67 2.44
CA ALA A 112 14.23 -5.60 1.48
C ALA A 112 14.74 -4.32 2.16
N VAL A 113 14.12 -3.91 3.27
CA VAL A 113 14.58 -2.75 4.06
C VAL A 113 16.02 -2.93 4.52
N ALA A 114 16.34 -4.07 5.13
CA ALA A 114 17.68 -4.37 5.63
C ALA A 114 18.72 -4.47 4.51
N ARG A 115 18.41 -5.22 3.44
CA ARG A 115 19.35 -5.47 2.34
C ARG A 115 19.69 -4.21 1.55
N TYR A 116 18.72 -3.33 1.32
CA TYR A 116 18.89 -2.14 0.48
C TYR A 116 19.06 -0.85 1.28
N GLY A 117 19.06 -0.93 2.61
CA GLY A 117 19.21 0.24 3.49
C GLY A 117 18.08 1.26 3.29
N LEU A 118 16.84 0.78 3.12
CA LEU A 118 15.70 1.66 2.89
C LEU A 118 15.44 2.47 4.16
N THR A 119 15.44 3.80 4.05
CA THR A 119 15.14 4.72 5.16
C THR A 119 14.16 5.79 4.71
N GLU A 120 13.57 6.50 5.67
CA GLU A 120 12.64 7.59 5.37
C GLU A 120 13.32 8.83 4.76
N THR A 121 14.55 9.08 5.19
CA THR A 121 15.32 10.28 4.83
C THR A 121 16.33 10.00 3.72
N GLY A 122 16.54 8.74 3.35
CA GLY A 122 17.47 8.34 2.29
C GLY A 122 16.91 8.58 0.88
N ASP A 123 17.79 8.84 -0.08
CA ASP A 123 17.44 8.86 -1.50
C ASP A 123 17.19 7.43 -2.00
N THR A 124 15.96 6.97 -1.80
CA THR A 124 15.54 5.62 -2.15
C THR A 124 15.06 5.54 -3.60
N PHE A 125 14.85 6.67 -4.31
CA PHE A 125 14.30 6.66 -5.68
C PHE A 125 15.20 5.98 -6.71
N GLY A 126 16.51 6.01 -6.49
CA GLY A 126 17.49 5.34 -7.35
C GLY A 126 17.69 3.84 -7.06
N GLN A 127 17.08 3.32 -5.98
CA GLN A 127 17.24 1.93 -5.57
C GLN A 127 16.18 1.04 -6.21
N THR A 128 16.51 -0.23 -6.39
CA THR A 128 15.62 -1.26 -6.91
C THR A 128 15.60 -2.45 -5.96
N TYR A 129 14.44 -3.07 -5.79
CA TYR A 129 14.26 -4.22 -4.89
C TYR A 129 13.10 -5.07 -5.36
N ALA A 130 13.14 -6.39 -5.15
CA ALA A 130 12.02 -7.26 -5.49
C ALA A 130 10.76 -6.86 -4.68
N CYS A 131 9.63 -6.68 -5.36
CA CYS A 131 8.41 -6.23 -4.70
C CYS A 131 7.94 -7.30 -3.68
N PRO A 132 7.75 -6.96 -2.39
CA PRO A 132 7.37 -7.95 -1.37
C PRO A 132 5.99 -8.56 -1.61
N LEU A 133 5.15 -7.89 -2.42
CA LEU A 133 3.80 -8.30 -2.78
C LEU A 133 3.73 -9.12 -4.07
N PHE A 134 4.86 -9.43 -4.69
CA PHE A 134 4.91 -10.28 -5.87
C PHE A 134 5.08 -11.75 -5.47
N GLU A 135 4.36 -12.63 -6.15
CA GLU A 135 4.43 -14.08 -5.96
C GLU A 135 4.56 -14.76 -7.33
N PRO A 136 5.65 -15.51 -7.59
CA PRO A 136 5.80 -16.25 -8.85
C PRO A 136 4.60 -17.14 -9.15
N GLY A 137 4.16 -17.16 -10.42
CA GLY A 137 2.98 -17.92 -10.85
C GLY A 137 1.62 -17.37 -10.39
N VAL A 138 1.59 -16.37 -9.50
CA VAL A 138 0.36 -15.73 -9.01
C VAL A 138 0.28 -14.26 -9.40
N GLY A 139 1.42 -13.56 -9.43
CA GLY A 139 1.51 -12.12 -9.66
C GLY A 139 1.38 -11.29 -8.39
N CYS A 140 0.80 -10.10 -8.50
CA CYS A 140 0.67 -9.18 -7.37
C CYS A 140 -0.44 -9.61 -6.40
N LEU A 141 -0.09 -9.86 -5.14
CA LEU A 141 -1.03 -10.35 -4.11
C LEU A 141 -2.18 -9.37 -3.81
N VAL A 142 -2.02 -8.08 -4.17
CA VAL A 142 -3.02 -7.02 -3.94
C VAL A 142 -3.61 -6.45 -5.24
N HIS A 143 -3.41 -7.15 -6.37
CA HIS A 143 -3.69 -6.66 -7.74
C HIS A 143 -5.02 -5.89 -7.90
N TRP A 144 -6.12 -6.44 -7.37
CA TRP A 144 -7.47 -5.91 -7.61
C TRP A 144 -7.99 -4.91 -6.57
N LYS A 145 -7.39 -4.89 -5.38
CA LYS A 145 -7.94 -4.18 -4.21
C LYS A 145 -7.09 -3.00 -3.76
N ALA A 146 -5.76 -3.12 -3.84
CA ALA A 146 -4.84 -2.13 -3.27
C ALA A 146 -3.55 -1.91 -4.09
N LYS A 147 -3.55 -2.26 -5.39
CA LYS A 147 -2.40 -1.99 -6.28
C LYS A 147 -2.14 -0.46 -6.38
N PRO A 148 -0.89 0.02 -6.20
CA PRO A 148 -0.55 1.44 -6.29
C PRO A 148 -0.85 2.02 -7.68
N ALA A 149 -1.03 3.34 -7.76
CA ALA A 149 -1.29 3.99 -9.05
C ALA A 149 -0.11 3.82 -10.01
N ALA A 150 1.12 4.03 -9.52
CA ALA A 150 2.33 3.74 -10.29
C ALA A 150 2.31 2.31 -10.85
N CYS A 151 2.01 1.29 -10.04
CA CYS A 151 1.96 -0.09 -10.52
C CYS A 151 0.76 -0.39 -11.44
N ILE A 152 -0.34 0.34 -11.34
CA ILE A 152 -1.48 0.23 -12.27
C ILE A 152 -1.10 0.79 -13.63
N GLN A 153 -0.42 1.94 -13.66
CA GLN A 153 0.00 2.60 -14.89
C GLN A 153 1.07 1.81 -15.64
N HIS A 154 2.06 1.28 -14.92
CA HIS A 154 3.20 0.58 -15.51
C HIS A 154 2.93 -0.92 -15.69
N GLY A 155 1.93 -1.26 -16.52
CA GLY A 155 1.78 -2.61 -17.07
C GLY A 155 3.02 -3.09 -17.81
N CYS A 156 3.02 -4.34 -18.25
CA CYS A 156 4.14 -4.95 -18.98
C CYS A 156 4.14 -4.50 -20.45
N TYR A 157 4.45 -3.24 -20.72
CA TYR A 157 4.54 -2.72 -22.09
C TYR A 157 5.92 -3.03 -22.68
N GLU A 158 5.95 -3.49 -23.93
CA GLU A 158 7.20 -3.74 -24.65
C GLU A 158 7.84 -2.44 -25.14
N ARG A 159 7.01 -1.44 -25.47
CA ARG A 159 7.45 -0.15 -26.00
C ARG A 159 7.15 0.98 -25.04
N TRP A 160 8.07 1.94 -24.95
CA TRP A 160 7.90 3.12 -24.11
C TRP A 160 6.78 4.04 -24.60
N GLU A 161 6.49 4.04 -25.90
CA GLU A 161 5.44 4.86 -26.49
C GLU A 161 4.03 4.38 -26.12
N ASP A 162 3.89 3.12 -25.70
CA ASP A 162 2.61 2.53 -25.31
C ASP A 162 2.26 2.82 -23.84
N LEU A 163 3.20 3.42 -23.09
CA LEU A 163 2.97 3.79 -21.70
C LEU A 163 1.92 4.90 -21.58
N PRO A 164 0.99 4.79 -20.61
CA PRO A 164 0.05 5.87 -20.34
C PRO A 164 0.75 7.17 -19.99
N GLU A 165 0.15 8.30 -20.37
CA GLU A 165 0.67 9.62 -20.02
C GLU A 165 0.79 9.80 -18.49
N THR A 166 1.94 10.28 -18.02
CA THR A 166 2.21 10.49 -16.58
C THR A 166 1.24 11.45 -15.89
N GLY A 167 0.55 12.32 -16.64
CA GLY A 167 -0.45 13.24 -16.10
C GLY A 167 -1.63 12.52 -15.43
N THR A 168 -2.00 11.33 -15.91
CA THR A 168 -3.13 10.55 -15.40
C THR A 168 -2.82 9.89 -14.06
N GLN A 169 -1.67 9.20 -13.92
CA GLN A 169 -1.18 8.70 -12.63
C GLN A 169 -1.05 9.83 -11.60
N ARG A 170 -0.41 10.95 -11.95
CA ARG A 170 -0.21 12.07 -10.98
C ARG A 170 -1.54 12.61 -10.45
N ARG A 171 -2.59 12.64 -11.28
CA ARG A 171 -3.93 13.07 -10.83
C ARG A 171 -4.49 12.11 -9.78
N VAL A 172 -4.34 10.81 -9.98
CA VAL A 172 -4.78 9.79 -9.03
C VAL A 172 -3.96 9.84 -7.75
N GLU A 173 -2.64 9.96 -7.84
CA GLU A 173 -1.75 10.09 -6.68
C GLU A 173 -2.10 11.31 -5.82
N ARG A 174 -2.42 12.45 -6.44
CA ARG A 174 -2.92 13.63 -5.70
C ARG A 174 -4.23 13.37 -4.96
N GLN A 175 -5.17 12.66 -5.58
CA GLN A 175 -6.44 12.30 -4.92
C GLN A 175 -6.20 11.35 -3.74
N VAL A 176 -5.26 10.42 -3.89
CA VAL A 176 -4.87 9.47 -2.85
C VAL A 176 -4.18 10.19 -1.69
N ALA A 177 -3.24 11.09 -1.95
CA ALA A 177 -2.60 11.91 -0.93
C ALA A 177 -3.60 12.82 -0.21
N ALA A 178 -4.52 13.47 -0.93
CA ALA A 178 -5.55 14.29 -0.29
C ALA A 178 -6.45 13.46 0.65
N LEU A 179 -6.81 12.24 0.23
CA LEU A 179 -7.60 11.33 1.05
C LEU A 179 -6.82 10.83 2.27
N ASP A 180 -5.56 10.45 2.09
CA ASP A 180 -4.65 10.04 3.17
C ASP A 180 -4.48 11.16 4.20
N ALA A 181 -4.22 12.38 3.74
CA ALA A 181 -4.08 13.54 4.62
C ALA A 181 -5.36 13.83 5.40
N ALA A 182 -6.53 13.76 4.76
CA ALA A 182 -7.80 13.91 5.46
C ALA A 182 -8.06 12.82 6.50
N VAL A 183 -7.59 11.58 6.25
CA VAL A 183 -7.73 10.45 7.17
C VAL A 183 -6.73 10.50 8.29
N HIS A 184 -5.58 11.13 8.15
CA HIS A 184 -4.54 11.13 9.18
C HIS A 184 -4.34 12.48 9.84
N ASP A 185 -5.05 13.51 9.38
CA ASP A 185 -4.88 14.91 9.80
C ASP A 185 -3.43 15.38 9.76
N ALA A 186 -2.70 14.90 8.74
CA ALA A 186 -1.28 15.15 8.56
C ALA A 186 -0.93 15.13 7.07
N PRO A 187 0.11 15.87 6.63
CA PRO A 187 0.59 15.76 5.25
C PRO A 187 1.00 14.32 4.91
N SER A 188 0.63 13.85 3.71
CA SER A 188 1.02 12.53 3.26
C SER A 188 2.53 12.41 3.10
N THR A 189 3.09 11.37 3.72
CA THR A 189 4.48 10.97 3.51
C THR A 189 4.53 9.82 2.52
N TRP A 190 5.38 9.96 1.51
CA TRP A 190 5.56 8.96 0.46
C TRP A 190 6.79 8.13 0.78
N LEU A 191 6.62 6.84 1.10
CA LEU A 191 7.72 5.93 1.42
C LEU A 191 7.67 4.70 0.51
N PRO A 192 8.82 4.02 0.29
CA PRO A 192 8.87 2.72 -0.38
C PRO A 192 7.87 1.73 0.20
N ILE A 193 7.27 0.89 -0.65
CA ILE A 193 6.30 -0.15 -0.23
C ILE A 193 6.80 -0.96 0.98
N PRO A 194 8.04 -1.49 1.03
CA PRO A 194 8.51 -2.28 2.17
C PRO A 194 8.46 -1.52 3.50
N LEU A 195 8.89 -0.26 3.52
CA LEU A 195 8.89 0.56 4.73
C LEU A 195 7.48 0.82 5.25
N TRP A 196 6.57 1.17 4.33
CA TRP A 196 5.19 1.45 4.70
C TRP A 196 4.43 0.20 5.15
N LEU A 197 4.72 -0.97 4.58
CA LEU A 197 4.11 -2.24 5.00
C LEU A 197 4.47 -2.61 6.44
N LEU A 198 5.75 -2.47 6.82
CA LEU A 198 6.20 -2.74 8.19
C LEU A 198 5.53 -1.79 9.18
N ARG A 199 5.56 -0.48 8.90
CA ARG A 199 4.89 0.52 9.76
C ARG A 199 3.39 0.29 9.90
N ALA A 200 2.72 -0.08 8.82
CA ALA A 200 1.29 -0.34 8.86
C ALA A 200 0.96 -1.60 9.69
N ALA A 201 1.88 -2.57 9.76
CA ALA A 201 1.75 -3.73 10.64
C ALA A 201 1.97 -3.33 12.10
N ASP A 202 3.04 -2.59 12.40
CA ASP A 202 3.32 -2.09 13.76
C ASP A 202 2.14 -1.25 14.31
N GLU A 203 1.62 -0.31 13.50
CA GLU A 203 0.45 0.51 13.86
C GLU A 203 -0.83 -0.33 14.07
N ALA A 204 -0.93 -1.53 13.45
CA ALA A 204 -2.08 -2.41 13.60
C ALA A 204 -1.98 -3.23 14.89
N ASP A 205 -0.78 -3.70 15.23
CA ASP A 205 -0.52 -4.49 16.44
C ASP A 205 -0.71 -3.61 17.69
N GLU A 206 -0.20 -2.36 17.70
CA GLU A 206 -0.43 -1.38 18.78
C GLU A 206 -1.93 -1.12 19.04
N SER A 207 -2.77 -1.22 18.01
CA SER A 207 -4.22 -1.00 18.13
C SER A 207 -4.98 -2.19 18.72
N LEU A 208 -4.36 -3.38 18.74
CA LEU A 208 -4.90 -4.57 19.37
C LEU A 208 -4.53 -4.63 20.85
N ASP A 209 -3.30 -4.23 21.22
CA ASP A 209 -2.83 -4.23 22.60
C ASP A 209 -3.64 -3.29 23.51
N PHE A 210 -4.15 -2.16 22.98
CA PHE A 210 -4.99 -1.24 23.76
C PHE A 210 -6.40 -1.79 24.06
N ARG A 211 -6.81 -2.92 23.44
CA ARG A 211 -8.13 -3.53 23.64
C ARG A 211 -8.15 -4.64 24.70
N ASP A 212 -6.99 -5.17 25.09
CA ASP A 212 -6.90 -6.24 26.10
C ASP A 212 -6.86 -5.72 27.56
N GLU A 213 -6.61 -4.42 27.78
CA GLU A 213 -6.65 -3.84 29.14
C GLU A 213 -8.03 -3.28 29.55
N ALA A 214 -9.06 -3.40 28.71
CA ALA A 214 -10.36 -2.76 28.91
C ALA A 214 -11.53 -3.75 29.12
N GLU A 215 -11.40 -4.68 30.07
CA GLU A 215 -12.50 -5.11 30.98
C GLU A 215 -12.01 -6.29 31.83
N PRO A 216 -11.84 -6.15 33.17
CA PRO A 216 -11.77 -7.34 34.00
C PRO A 216 -13.12 -8.08 33.91
N PRO A 217 -13.13 -9.41 33.78
CA PRO A 217 -14.35 -10.17 33.63
C PRO A 217 -15.30 -9.88 34.80
N PRO A 218 -16.63 -9.80 34.56
CA PRO A 218 -17.58 -9.52 35.62
C PRO A 218 -17.44 -10.58 36.71
N ARG A 219 -17.20 -10.12 37.95
CA ARG A 219 -17.15 -10.99 39.13
C ARG A 219 -18.48 -11.73 39.21
N VAL A 220 -18.43 -13.04 39.01
CA VAL A 220 -19.56 -13.94 39.24
C VAL A 220 -19.95 -13.79 40.71
N GLN A 221 -21.07 -13.11 40.97
CA GLN A 221 -21.70 -13.12 42.28
C GLN A 221 -22.26 -14.52 42.49
N THR A 222 -21.60 -15.31 43.32
CA THR A 222 -22.13 -16.57 43.82
C THR A 222 -23.33 -16.25 44.70
N ALA A 223 -24.53 -16.43 44.14
CA ALA A 223 -25.76 -16.42 44.90
C ALA A 223 -25.70 -17.54 45.93
N ARG A 224 -25.63 -17.19 47.22
CA ARG A 224 -25.83 -18.12 48.32
C ARG A 224 -27.31 -18.52 48.33
N GLU A 225 -27.58 -19.75 47.94
CA GLU A 225 -28.88 -20.39 48.12
C GLU A 225 -29.18 -20.55 49.62
N GLY A 226 -30.25 -19.91 50.07
CA GLY A 226 -30.83 -20.12 51.40
C GLY A 226 -31.68 -21.39 51.38
N PHE A 227 -31.20 -22.43 52.06
CA PHE A 227 -31.97 -23.64 52.33
C PHE A 227 -32.74 -23.42 53.65
N SER A 228 -34.06 -23.25 53.56
CA SER A 228 -34.96 -23.32 54.71
C SER A 228 -35.68 -24.67 54.70
N SER A 229 -35.42 -25.51 55.69
CA SER A 229 -36.24 -26.67 56.03
C SER A 229 -37.48 -26.25 56.81
N PRO A 230 -38.61 -26.95 56.66
CA PRO A 230 -39.61 -27.03 57.70
C PRO A 230 -39.70 -28.44 58.30
N ASP A 231 -39.88 -28.44 59.63
CA ASP A 231 -40.50 -29.51 60.42
C ASP A 231 -42.03 -29.60 60.15
#